data_AF-A0A2R6J5X9-F1
#
_entry.id   AF-A0A2R6J5X9-F1
#
_cell.length_a   1.000
_cell.length_b   1.000
_cell.length_c   1.000
_cell.angle_alpha   90.00
_cell.angle_beta   90.00
_cell.angle_gamma   90.00
#
_symmetry.space_group_name_H-M   'P 1'
#
loop_
_entity.id
_entity.type
_entity.pdbx_description
1 polymer ?
#
loop_
_entity_poly.entity_id
_entity_poly.type
_entity_poly.pdbx_seq_one_letter_code
_entity_poly.pdbx_strand_id
1 'polypeptide(L)'
;MTDRCARCDAPAPDRKMYPPLEWVEYLQRERGLGSVEGSLALPLGGDCKDRLALLRRAFREINGLDEEARADTRDRIGAALDDLDPDALLETGPSPDDAQSVL
;
A
#
# COMPACT_ATOMS: atom_id res chain seq x y z
N MET A 1 1.07 -11.22 14.64
CA MET A 1 0.93 -10.05 13.74
C MET A 1 -0.54 -9.83 13.49
N THR A 2 -1.07 -8.67 13.88
CA THR A 2 -2.46 -8.31 13.57
C THR A 2 -2.40 -7.53 12.27
N ASP A 3 -2.77 -8.13 11.14
CA ASP A 3 -2.93 -7.41 9.89
C ASP A 3 -4.08 -6.41 10.07
N ARG A 4 -3.76 -5.17 10.44
CA ARG A 4 -4.75 -4.09 10.61
C ARG A 4 -4.77 -3.24 9.35
N CYS A 5 -5.96 -2.77 9.00
CA CYS A 5 -6.15 -1.93 7.84
C CYS A 5 -5.38 -0.63 8.05
N ALA A 6 -4.45 -0.31 7.14
CA ALA A 6 -3.64 0.91 7.21
C ALA A 6 -4.45 2.22 7.12
N ARG A 7 -5.77 2.15 6.96
CA ARG A 7 -6.65 3.33 6.90
C ARG A 7 -7.60 3.43 8.09
N CYS A 8 -8.24 2.32 8.45
CA CYS A 8 -9.33 2.32 9.43
C CYS A 8 -9.07 1.43 10.65
N ASP A 9 -7.87 0.86 10.76
CA ASP A 9 -7.43 0.04 11.90
C ASP A 9 -8.26 -1.25 12.16
N ALA A 10 -9.24 -1.53 11.29
CA ALA A 10 -10.04 -2.74 11.30
C ALA A 10 -9.21 -3.97 10.86
N PRO A 11 -9.56 -5.20 11.30
CA PRO A 11 -8.88 -6.40 10.85
C PRO A 11 -8.87 -6.55 9.32
N ALA A 12 -7.69 -6.81 8.74
CA ALA A 12 -7.43 -6.95 7.32
C ALA A 12 -6.62 -8.24 6.95
N PRO A 13 -7.03 -9.44 7.43
CA PRO A 13 -6.20 -10.65 7.33
C PRO A 13 -5.88 -11.13 5.91
N ASP A 14 -6.73 -10.84 4.91
CA ASP A 14 -6.66 -11.53 3.60
C ASP A 14 -6.43 -10.60 2.40
N ARG A 15 -6.12 -9.32 2.62
CA ARG A 15 -6.13 -8.31 1.55
C ARG A 15 -4.89 -7.44 1.56
N LYS A 16 -3.79 -8.07 1.14
CA LYS A 16 -2.53 -7.38 0.86
C LYS A 16 -2.47 -7.04 -0.63
N MET A 17 -2.06 -5.82 -0.95
CA MET A 17 -1.64 -5.43 -2.29
C MET A 17 -0.18 -5.00 -2.20
N TYR A 18 0.63 -5.49 -3.13
CA TYR A 18 2.01 -5.03 -3.27
C TYR A 18 2.01 -3.85 -4.26
N PRO A 19 2.29 -2.63 -3.79
CA PRO A 19 2.31 -1.48 -4.66
C PRO A 19 3.57 -1.48 -5.55
N PRO A 20 3.54 -0.79 -6.70
CA PRO A 20 4.72 -0.56 -7.51
C PRO A 20 5.73 0.31 -6.74
N LEU A 21 7.01 0.22 -7.13
CA LEU A 21 8.11 0.94 -6.47
C LEU A 21 7.86 2.45 -6.39
N GLU A 22 7.30 3.04 -7.44
CA GLU A 22 7.00 4.48 -7.50
C GLU A 22 6.06 4.96 -6.37
N TRP A 23 5.15 4.10 -5.90
CA TRP A 23 4.25 4.43 -4.77
C TRP A 23 4.97 4.27 -3.44
N VAL A 24 5.88 3.30 -3.32
CA VAL A 24 6.73 3.14 -2.13
C VAL A 24 7.63 4.37 -1.98
N GLU A 25 8.28 4.80 -3.06
CA GLU A 25 9.12 6.00 -3.07
C GLU A 25 8.31 7.26 -2.72
N TYR A 26 7.07 7.37 -3.22
CA TYR A 26 6.15 8.44 -2.85
C TYR A 26 5.84 8.43 -1.34
N LEU A 27 5.47 7.28 -0.78
CA LEU A 27 5.18 7.14 0.65
C LEU A 27 6.41 7.48 1.51
N GLN A 28 7.61 7.08 1.10
CA GLN A 28 8.85 7.41 1.81
C GLN A 28 9.14 8.90 1.79
N ARG A 29 9.01 9.53 0.60
CA ARG A 29 9.33 10.95 0.42
C ARG A 29 8.30 11.89 1.05
N GLU A 30 7.01 11.62 0.82
CA GLU A 30 5.93 12.54 1.19
C GLU A 30 5.29 12.20 2.54
N ARG A 31 5.27 10.92 2.93
CA ARG A 31 4.60 10.44 4.15
C ARG A 31 5.56 10.05 5.27
N GLY A 32 6.86 10.16 5.02
CA GLY A 32 7.88 9.76 5.99
C GLY A 32 7.84 8.26 6.28
N LEU A 33 7.34 7.44 5.34
CA LEU A 33 7.46 5.99 5.46
C LEU A 33 8.95 5.64 5.60
N GLY A 34 9.29 4.86 6.63
CA GLY A 34 10.66 4.42 6.85
C GLY A 34 11.21 3.57 5.70
N SER A 35 12.49 3.20 5.80
CA SER A 35 13.08 2.21 4.90
C SER A 35 12.29 0.90 5.00
N VAL A 36 11.82 0.41 3.86
CA VAL A 36 11.13 -0.88 3.77
C VAL A 36 12.17 -1.94 3.42
N GLU A 37 12.42 -2.89 4.31
CA GLU A 37 13.22 -4.08 3.99
C GLU A 37 12.31 -5.14 3.34
N GLY A 38 12.50 -5.38 2.04
CA GLY A 38 11.72 -6.35 1.28
C GLY A 38 10.49 -5.76 0.61
N SER A 39 9.37 -6.49 0.63
CA SER A 39 8.14 -6.10 -0.06
C SER A 39 7.18 -5.36 0.87
N LEU A 40 6.77 -4.15 0.49
CA LEU A 40 5.70 -3.42 1.19
C LEU A 40 4.34 -4.04 0.86
N ALA A 41 3.57 -4.39 1.88
CA ALA A 41 2.17 -4.72 1.71
C ALA A 41 1.31 -3.50 2.09
N LEU A 42 0.25 -3.24 1.32
CA LEU A 42 -0.83 -2.36 1.72
C LEU A 42 -1.94 -3.24 2.35
N PRO A 43 -2.05 -3.32 3.69
CA PRO A 43 -3.11 -4.06 4.36
C PRO A 43 -4.39 -3.23 4.27
N LEU A 44 -5.25 -3.53 3.30
CA LEU A 44 -6.52 -2.80 3.12
C LEU A 44 -7.70 -3.75 3.39
N GLY A 45 -8.35 -3.52 4.53
CA GLY A 45 -9.47 -4.32 5.02
C GLY A 45 -10.73 -4.24 4.15
N GLY A 46 -11.72 -5.07 4.48
CA GLY A 46 -13.00 -5.17 3.77
C GLY A 46 -13.79 -3.86 3.70
N ASP A 47 -13.69 -3.02 4.73
CA ASP A 47 -14.33 -1.70 4.79
C ASP A 47 -13.65 -0.64 3.91
N CYS A 48 -12.45 -0.94 3.39
CA CYS A 48 -11.68 -0.06 2.51
C CYS A 48 -11.64 -0.55 1.05
N LYS A 49 -12.64 -1.35 0.65
CA LYS A 49 -12.77 -1.97 -0.69
C LYS A 49 -12.66 -0.98 -1.83
N ASP A 50 -13.26 0.20 -1.74
CA ASP A 50 -13.24 1.20 -2.82
C ASP A 50 -11.83 1.71 -3.08
N ARG A 51 -11.03 1.89 -2.02
CA ARG A 51 -9.64 2.32 -2.11
C ARG A 51 -8.77 1.23 -2.71
N LEU A 52 -8.95 -0.01 -2.24
CA LEU A 52 -8.26 -1.17 -2.80
C LEU A 52 -8.60 -1.38 -4.28
N ALA A 53 -9.87 -1.18 -4.65
CA ALA A 53 -10.31 -1.27 -6.03
C ALA A 53 -9.69 -0.17 -6.89
N LEU A 54 -9.66 1.07 -6.40
CA LEU A 54 -9.00 2.19 -7.08
C LEU A 54 -7.52 1.92 -7.32
N LEU A 55 -6.77 1.54 -6.29
CA LEU A 55 -5.34 1.24 -6.39
C LEU A 55 -5.10 0.05 -7.33
N ARG A 56 -5.84 -1.06 -7.22
CA ARG A 56 -5.72 -2.21 -8.13
C ARG A 56 -6.07 -1.89 -9.58
N ARG A 57 -6.99 -0.95 -9.78
CA ARG A 57 -7.38 -0.48 -11.10
C ARG A 57 -6.25 0.36 -11.70
N ALA A 58 -5.77 1.35 -10.96
CA ALA A 58 -4.68 2.21 -11.38
C ALA A 58 -3.42 1.40 -11.70
N PHE A 59 -3.05 0.44 -10.85
CA PHE A 59 -1.91 -0.46 -11.09
C PHE A 59 -1.99 -1.21 -12.42
N ARG A 60 -3.20 -1.58 -12.87
CA ARG A 60 -3.39 -2.35 -14.11
C ARG A 60 -3.53 -1.46 -15.35
N GLU A 61 -4.13 -0.29 -15.21
CA GLU A 61 -4.64 0.47 -16.36
C GLU A 61 -3.91 1.80 -16.61
N ILE A 62 -3.14 2.33 -15.65
CA ILE A 62 -2.61 3.70 -15.73
C ILE A 62 -1.75 3.99 -16.98
N ASN A 63 -1.04 2.98 -17.48
CA ASN A 63 -0.20 3.09 -18.67
C ASN A 63 -1.01 3.14 -19.98
N GLY A 64 -2.26 2.66 -19.97
CA GLY A 64 -3.16 2.70 -21.11
C GLY A 64 -4.05 3.95 -21.19
N LEU A 65 -3.97 4.82 -20.18
CA LEU A 65 -4.74 6.07 -20.13
C LEU A 65 -4.07 7.18 -20.95
N ASP A 66 -4.89 8.05 -21.54
CA ASP A 66 -4.47 9.32 -22.11
C ASP A 66 -3.88 10.25 -21.03
N GLU A 67 -3.18 11.32 -21.44
CA GLU A 67 -2.43 12.18 -20.52
C GLU A 67 -3.31 12.82 -19.43
N GLU A 68 -4.47 13.36 -19.80
CA GLU A 68 -5.41 13.97 -18.84
C GLU A 68 -5.95 12.93 -17.84
N ALA A 69 -6.40 11.78 -18.34
CA ALA A 69 -6.91 10.69 -17.49
C ALA A 69 -5.81 10.09 -16.59
N ARG A 70 -4.57 10.07 -17.08
CA ARG A 70 -3.40 9.64 -16.29
C ARG A 70 -3.08 10.63 -15.19
N ALA A 71 -3.15 11.93 -15.46
CA ALA A 71 -2.97 12.97 -14.45
C ALA A 71 -4.03 12.86 -13.34
N ASP A 72 -5.32 12.82 -13.69
CA ASP A 72 -6.41 12.60 -12.71
C ASP A 72 -6.21 11.33 -11.90
N THR A 73 -5.83 10.24 -12.58
CA THR A 73 -5.58 8.95 -11.92
C THR A 73 -4.41 9.02 -10.95
N ARG A 74 -3.32 9.74 -11.29
CA ARG A 74 -2.18 9.96 -10.38
C ARG A 74 -2.58 10.75 -9.15
N ASP A 75 -3.35 11.82 -9.29
CA ASP A 75 -3.82 12.61 -8.16
C ASP A 75 -4.70 11.78 -7.22
N ARG A 76 -5.57 10.93 -7.79
CA ARG A 76 -6.41 10.02 -7.01
C ARG A 76 -5.63 8.92 -6.31
N ILE A 77 -4.55 8.42 -6.91
CA ILE A 77 -3.62 7.50 -6.25
C ILE A 77 -2.90 8.21 -5.11
N GLY A 78 -2.36 9.41 -5.34
CA GLY A 78 -1.66 10.20 -4.32
C GLY A 78 -2.54 10.41 -3.10
N ALA A 79 -3.75 10.93 -3.31
CA ALA A 79 -4.76 11.04 -2.25
C ALA A 79 -5.04 9.69 -1.57
N ALA A 80 -5.02 8.58 -2.32
CA ALA A 80 -5.21 7.25 -1.79
C ALA A 80 -4.11 6.72 -0.89
N LEU A 81 -2.88 7.05 -1.21
CA LEU A 81 -1.71 6.76 -0.39
C LEU A 81 -1.63 7.70 0.81
N ASP A 82 -2.05 8.96 0.64
CA ASP A 82 -2.10 9.97 1.70
C ASP A 82 -3.06 9.65 2.85
N ASP A 83 -4.03 8.79 2.60
CA ASP A 83 -5.02 8.39 3.61
C ASP A 83 -4.58 7.16 4.41
N LEU A 84 -3.37 6.66 4.14
CA LEU A 84 -2.78 5.52 4.83
C LEU A 84 -1.88 5.97 5.99
N ASP A 85 -1.96 5.22 7.08
CA ASP A 85 -1.10 5.26 8.24
C ASP A 85 0.23 4.58 7.90
N PRO A 86 1.35 5.33 7.86
CA PRO A 86 2.66 4.78 7.51
C PRO A 86 3.19 3.78 8.54
N ASP A 87 2.82 3.89 9.82
CA ASP A 87 3.27 2.94 10.85
C ASP A 87 2.60 1.58 10.63
N ALA A 88 1.30 1.57 10.33
CA ALA A 88 0.55 0.36 10.00
C ALA A 88 1.08 -0.35 8.74
N LEU A 89 1.74 0.37 7.83
CA LEU A 89 2.37 -0.22 6.64
C LEU A 89 3.64 -1.01 7.01
N LEU A 90 4.45 -0.50 7.95
CA LEU A 90 5.70 -1.12 8.36
C LEU A 90 5.48 -2.37 9.22
N GLU A 91 4.39 -2.43 9.98
CA GLU A 91 4.02 -3.59 10.80
C GLU A 91 3.62 -4.83 9.97
N THR A 92 3.47 -4.68 8.65
CA THR A 92 3.06 -5.79 7.74
C THR A 92 4.18 -6.38 6.90
N GLY A 93 5.40 -5.87 7.00
CA GLY A 93 6.59 -6.52 6.46
C GLY A 93 6.90 -7.83 7.21
N PRO A 94 7.61 -8.80 6.59
CA PRO A 94 8.11 -9.94 7.34
C PRO A 94 8.98 -9.41 8.49
N SER A 95 8.62 -9.75 9.74
CA SER A 95 9.50 -9.47 10.87
C SER A 95 10.87 -10.14 10.59
N PRO A 96 12.00 -9.49 10.91
CA PRO A 96 13.32 -10.10 10.77
C PRO A 96 13.50 -11.40 11.58
N ASP A 97 12.55 -11.71 12.47
CA ASP A 97 12.49 -12.93 13.27
C ASP A 97 12.09 -14.19 12.46
N ASP A 98 11.42 -14.04 11.30
CA ASP A 98 11.03 -15.17 10.44
C ASP A 98 12.22 -15.78 9.66
N ALA A 99 13.40 -15.14 9.72
CA ALA A 99 14.63 -15.64 9.09
C ALA A 99 15.41 -16.62 9.97
N GLN A 100 14.99 -16.90 11.21
CA GLN A 100 15.65 -17.83 12.12
C GLN A 100 14.79 -19.07 12.44
N SER A 101 14.36 -19.81 11.42
CA SER A 101 13.91 -21.20 11.61
C SER A 101 14.11 -22.01 10.33
N VAL A 102 15.37 -22.21 9.98
CA VAL A 102 15.77 -23.36 9.18
C VAL A 102 17.02 -23.96 9.83
N LEU A 103 16.75 -24.93 10.70
CA LEU A 103 17.74 -25.89 11.20
C LEU A 103 18.27 -26.76 10.06
#